data_AF-A0A966YRQ0-F1
#
_entry.id   AF-A0A966YRQ0-F1
#
_cell.length_a   1.000
_cell.length_b   1.000
_cell.length_c   1.000
_cell.angle_alpha   90.00
_cell.angle_beta   90.00
_cell.angle_gamma   90.00
#
_symmetry.space_group_name_H-M   'P 1'
#
loop_
_entity.id
_entity.type
_entity.pdbx_description
1 polymer ?
#
loop_
_entity_poly.entity_id
_entity_poly.type
_entity_poly.pdbx_seq_one_letter_code
_entity_poly.pdbx_strand_id
1 'polypeptide(L)'
;MANIWRDLLERPHIREALGDDCTLIDRHTAWPIPARVGELPLISGSVMFTGDAAAATDVMTGEGIGQALLTGRLAAESILNGGSTNAVTERYERSVRQELVADHRMSVRLGKILASQRGAETALTIVAKSGRWGRRNFARWMFEDEPRAIAVTPRRWHRSMFKRPGAYA
;
A
#
# COMPACT_ATOMS: atom_id res chain seq x y z
N MET A 1 -16.83 -3.97 13.51
CA MET A 1 -16.00 -4.91 12.73
C MET A 1 -16.52 -6.35 12.76
N ALA A 2 -16.78 -6.96 13.92
CA ALA A 2 -17.26 -8.36 13.97
C ALA A 2 -18.58 -8.64 13.21
N ASN A 3 -19.50 -7.67 13.18
CA ASN A 3 -20.74 -7.81 12.39
C ASN A 3 -20.45 -7.70 10.89
N ILE A 4 -19.63 -6.74 10.47
CA ILE A 4 -19.21 -6.58 9.06
C ILE A 4 -18.57 -7.87 8.53
N TRP A 5 -17.72 -8.53 9.33
CA TRP A 5 -17.12 -9.82 8.97
C TRP A 5 -18.17 -10.91 8.77
N ARG A 6 -19.10 -11.07 9.71
CA ARG A 6 -20.18 -12.07 9.62
C ARG A 6 -21.09 -11.80 8.42
N ASP A 7 -21.48 -10.54 8.22
CA ASP A 7 -22.33 -10.13 7.10
C ASP A 7 -21.63 -10.34 5.75
N LEU A 8 -20.30 -10.21 5.68
CA LEU A 8 -19.52 -10.47 4.47
C LEU A 8 -19.62 -11.94 4.04
N LEU A 9 -19.53 -12.86 5.01
CA LEU A 9 -19.60 -14.31 4.77
C LEU A 9 -20.96 -14.75 4.23
N GLU A 10 -22.04 -14.05 4.60
CA GLU A 10 -23.39 -14.36 4.12
C GLU A 10 -23.72 -13.76 2.73
N ARG A 11 -22.81 -12.98 2.14
CA ARG A 11 -23.07 -12.38 0.83
C ARG A 11 -23.13 -13.48 -0.24
N PRO A 12 -24.13 -13.46 -1.15
CA PRO A 12 -24.32 -14.53 -2.14
C PRO A 12 -23.06 -14.85 -2.95
N HIS A 13 -22.37 -13.82 -3.48
CA HIS A 13 -21.14 -14.00 -4.27
C HIS A 13 -19.93 -14.49 -3.46
N ILE A 14 -19.91 -14.26 -2.14
CA ILE A 14 -18.86 -14.77 -1.26
C ILE A 14 -19.16 -16.24 -0.92
N ARG A 15 -20.41 -16.58 -0.57
CA ARG A 15 -20.83 -17.97 -0.36
C ARG A 15 -20.60 -18.83 -1.60
N GLU A 16 -20.97 -18.33 -2.77
CA GLU A 16 -20.73 -19.01 -4.06
C GLU A 16 -19.24 -19.26 -4.31
N ALA A 17 -18.37 -18.28 -4.01
CA ALA A 17 -16.93 -18.42 -4.19
C ALA A 17 -16.27 -19.38 -3.16
N LEU A 18 -16.78 -19.42 -1.93
CA LEU A 18 -16.26 -20.28 -0.86
C LEU A 18 -16.81 -21.71 -0.92
N GLY A 19 -17.98 -21.91 -1.51
CA GLY A 19 -18.72 -23.17 -1.54
C GLY A 19 -19.61 -23.37 -0.30
N ASP A 20 -20.68 -24.14 -0.46
CA ASP A 20 -21.71 -24.34 0.57
C ASP A 20 -21.21 -25.09 1.81
N ASP A 21 -20.18 -25.94 1.65
CA ASP A 21 -19.56 -26.73 2.72
C ASP A 21 -18.37 -26.02 3.41
N CYS A 22 -18.18 -24.73 3.14
CA CYS A 22 -17.13 -23.93 3.76
C CYS A 22 -17.24 -23.95 5.30
N THR A 23 -16.14 -24.27 5.97
CA THR A 23 -16.02 -24.17 7.42
C THR A 23 -14.92 -23.17 7.78
N LEU A 24 -15.23 -22.28 8.73
CA LEU A 24 -14.24 -21.33 9.24
C LEU A 24 -13.22 -22.06 10.10
N ILE A 25 -11.94 -21.81 9.85
CA ILE A 25 -10.82 -22.36 10.62
C ILE A 25 -10.28 -21.25 11.51
N ASP A 26 -10.00 -21.59 12.77
CA ASP A 26 -9.35 -20.71 13.75
C ASP A 26 -10.17 -19.45 14.13
N ARG A 27 -9.56 -18.57 14.93
CA ARG A 27 -10.14 -17.35 15.43
C ARG A 27 -10.06 -16.23 14.40
N HIS A 28 -11.17 -15.52 14.22
CA HIS A 28 -11.17 -14.23 13.53
C HIS A 28 -10.41 -13.17 14.34
N THR A 29 -9.30 -12.69 13.79
CA THR A 29 -8.48 -11.60 14.34
C THR A 29 -8.56 -10.35 13.48
N ALA A 30 -8.52 -9.18 14.11
CA ALA A 30 -8.45 -7.90 13.42
C ALA A 30 -7.51 -6.96 14.18
N TRP A 31 -6.67 -6.23 13.44
CA TRP A 31 -5.76 -5.21 13.96
C TRP A 31 -5.99 -3.87 13.27
N PRO A 32 -5.75 -2.74 13.95
CA PRO A 32 -5.74 -1.44 13.30
C PRO A 32 -4.60 -1.38 12.28
N ILE A 33 -4.89 -0.86 11.09
CA ILE A 33 -3.90 -0.64 10.03
C ILE A 33 -3.51 0.85 10.06
N PRO A 34 -2.30 1.22 10.54
CA PRO A 34 -1.90 2.61 10.68
C PRO A 34 -1.37 3.13 9.33
N ALA A 35 -2.28 3.52 8.44
CA ALA A 35 -1.95 4.10 7.14
C ALA A 35 -2.03 5.63 7.19
N ARG A 36 -1.05 6.30 7.82
CA ARG A 36 -1.03 7.77 7.99
C ARG A 36 0.39 8.35 7.98
N VAL A 37 1.22 7.81 7.10
CA VAL A 37 2.62 8.21 6.98
C VAL A 37 2.74 9.70 6.70
N GLY A 38 3.58 10.38 7.48
CA GLY A 38 3.75 11.84 7.40
C GLY A 38 2.79 12.66 8.28
N GLU A 39 1.80 12.03 8.93
CA GLU A 39 0.99 12.68 9.98
C GLU A 39 1.59 12.48 11.38
N LEU A 40 2.42 11.44 11.55
CA LEU A 40 3.10 11.13 12.82
C LEU A 40 4.61 11.43 12.74
N PRO A 41 5.23 11.81 13.86
CA PRO A 41 6.68 11.94 13.94
C PRO A 41 7.37 10.60 13.63
N LEU A 42 8.37 10.64 12.75
CA LEU A 42 9.22 9.47 12.45
C LEU A 42 10.39 9.31 13.42
N ILE A 43 10.64 10.33 14.24
CA ILE A 43 11.82 10.45 15.10
C ILE A 43 11.42 11.00 16.48
N SER A 44 12.12 10.53 17.51
CA SER A 44 12.14 11.13 18.84
C SER A 44 13.56 11.08 19.40
N GLY A 45 14.29 12.19 19.33
CA GLY A 45 15.70 12.25 19.72
C GLY A 45 16.55 11.30 18.86
N SER A 46 17.22 10.33 19.49
CA SER A 46 18.01 9.29 18.81
C SER A 46 17.19 8.05 18.40
N VAL A 47 15.87 8.08 18.53
CA VAL A 47 14.98 6.96 18.19
C VAL A 47 14.32 7.21 16.84
N MET A 48 14.33 6.20 15.96
CA MET A 48 13.64 6.20 14.67
C MET A 48 12.54 5.13 14.68
N PHE A 49 11.35 5.49 14.23
CA PHE A 49 10.21 4.57 14.12
C PHE A 49 10.14 4.00 12.71
N THR A 50 9.84 2.71 12.57
CA THR A 50 9.71 1.99 11.29
C THR A 50 8.41 1.16 11.26
N GLY A 51 7.98 0.74 10.07
CA GLY A 51 6.76 -0.05 9.86
C GLY A 51 5.51 0.58 10.45
N ASP A 52 4.73 -0.19 11.19
CA ASP A 52 3.49 0.27 11.81
C ASP A 52 3.72 1.40 12.82
N ALA A 53 4.88 1.43 13.49
CA ALA A 53 5.24 2.52 14.40
C ALA A 53 5.49 3.85 13.63
N ALA A 54 5.92 3.76 12.37
CA ALA A 54 6.01 4.91 11.46
C ALA A 54 4.67 5.24 10.77
N ALA A 55 3.62 4.45 11.02
CA ALA A 55 2.36 4.47 10.27
C ALA A 55 2.56 4.41 8.74
N ALA A 56 3.54 3.61 8.30
CA ALA A 56 4.01 3.56 6.92
C ALA A 56 3.09 2.80 5.96
N THR A 57 1.99 2.22 6.45
CA THR A 57 1.11 1.35 5.66
C THR A 57 0.43 2.09 4.50
N ASP A 58 0.23 1.41 3.36
CA ASP A 58 -0.52 2.00 2.24
C ASP A 58 -2.04 2.05 2.53
N VAL A 59 -2.65 3.20 2.27
CA VAL A 59 -4.08 3.47 2.55
C VAL A 59 -5.00 2.72 1.60
N MET A 60 -4.55 2.48 0.37
CA MET A 60 -5.43 2.00 -0.68
C MET A 60 -5.54 0.46 -0.68
N THR A 61 -4.44 -0.21 -0.41
CA THR A 61 -4.31 -1.67 -0.46
C THR A 61 -4.26 -2.31 0.93
N GLY A 62 -3.96 -1.53 1.96
CA GLY A 62 -3.70 -2.05 3.30
C GLY A 62 -2.36 -2.80 3.42
N GLU A 63 -1.49 -2.72 2.41
CA GLU A 63 -0.18 -3.37 2.42
C GLU A 63 0.78 -2.68 3.40
N GLY A 64 1.11 -3.35 4.50
CA GLY A 64 2.07 -2.86 5.50
C GLY A 64 3.46 -3.49 5.40
N ILE A 65 3.57 -4.73 4.90
CA ILE A 65 4.81 -5.52 4.95
C ILE A 65 5.93 -4.86 4.12
N GLY A 66 5.66 -4.54 2.86
CA GLY A 66 6.63 -3.87 1.98
C GLY A 66 7.11 -2.54 2.58
N GLN A 67 6.18 -1.78 3.18
CA GLN A 67 6.46 -0.49 3.79
C GLN A 67 7.27 -0.61 5.08
N ALA A 68 7.02 -1.64 5.89
CA ALA A 68 7.83 -1.96 7.06
C ALA A 68 9.26 -2.34 6.68
N LEU A 69 9.43 -3.18 5.65
CA LEU A 69 10.75 -3.56 5.14
C LEU A 69 11.50 -2.34 4.58
N LEU A 70 10.82 -1.50 3.80
CA LEU A 70 11.39 -0.30 3.21
C LEU A 70 11.84 0.69 4.29
N THR A 71 10.96 1.06 5.23
CA THR A 71 11.31 1.99 6.32
C THR A 71 12.42 1.43 7.22
N GLY A 72 12.42 0.13 7.49
CA GLY A 72 13.53 -0.55 8.18
C GLY A 72 14.86 -0.41 7.44
N ARG A 73 14.86 -0.67 6.12
CA ARG A 73 16.05 -0.51 5.28
C ARG A 73 16.57 0.93 5.27
N LEU A 74 15.68 1.91 5.09
CA LEU A 74 16.06 3.33 5.06
C LEU A 74 16.65 3.80 6.40
N ALA A 75 16.13 3.31 7.52
CA ALA A 75 16.69 3.58 8.84
C ALA A 75 18.11 3.01 8.96
N ALA A 76 18.31 1.74 8.56
CA ALA A 76 19.62 1.09 8.58
C ALA A 76 20.64 1.79 7.66
N GLU A 77 20.24 2.13 6.43
CA GLU A 77 21.08 2.90 5.50
C GLU A 77 21.47 4.27 6.07
N SER A 78 20.56 4.93 6.78
CA SER A 78 20.85 6.22 7.41
C SER A 78 21.88 6.10 8.53
N ILE A 79 21.81 5.03 9.33
CA ILE A 79 22.78 4.71 10.38
C ILE A 79 24.15 4.37 9.76
N LEU A 80 24.19 3.49 8.76
CA LEU A 80 25.43 3.03 8.12
C LEU A 80 26.21 4.15 7.44
N ASN A 81 25.51 5.16 6.93
CA ASN A 81 26.15 6.33 6.35
C ASN A 81 26.83 7.26 7.38
N GLY A 82 26.58 7.06 8.68
CA GLY A 82 27.22 7.79 9.76
C GLY A 82 26.92 9.30 9.80
N GLY A 83 27.67 9.99 10.67
CA GLY A 83 27.49 11.41 10.97
C GLY A 83 26.98 11.64 12.39
N SER A 84 26.60 12.89 12.70
CA SER A 84 25.94 13.20 13.96
C SER A 84 24.54 12.56 14.02
N THR A 85 24.00 12.37 15.23
CA THR A 85 22.64 11.85 15.42
C THR A 85 21.61 12.63 14.58
N ASN A 86 21.70 13.96 14.57
CA ASN A 86 20.81 14.81 13.76
C ASN A 86 20.94 14.52 12.26
N ALA A 87 22.16 14.34 11.75
CA ALA A 87 22.38 14.05 10.34
C ALA A 87 21.80 12.69 9.93
N VAL A 88 21.88 11.68 10.82
CA VAL A 88 21.28 10.36 10.60
C VAL A 88 19.75 10.46 10.58
N THR A 89 19.16 11.12 11.57
CA THR A 89 17.70 11.22 11.68
C THR A 89 17.10 12.05 10.54
N GLU A 90 17.69 13.19 10.19
CA GLU A 90 17.22 14.01 9.06
C GLU A 90 17.28 13.24 7.74
N ARG A 91 18.31 12.41 7.55
CA ARG A 91 18.44 11.58 6.35
C ARG A 91 17.32 10.55 6.30
N TYR A 92 17.05 9.87 7.41
CA TYR A 92 15.96 8.91 7.50
C TYR A 92 14.61 9.56 7.16
N GLU A 93 14.28 10.66 7.82
CA GLU A 93 13.00 11.38 7.60
C GLU A 93 12.86 11.83 6.14
N ARG A 94 13.93 12.36 5.55
CA ARG A 94 13.94 12.80 4.16
C ARG A 94 13.71 11.62 3.21
N SER A 95 14.38 10.50 3.41
CA SER A 95 14.23 9.31 2.57
C SER A 95 12.82 8.73 2.66
N VAL A 96 12.26 8.58 3.87
CA VAL A 96 10.88 8.10 4.06
C VAL A 96 9.88 9.05 3.40
N ARG A 97 10.06 10.36 3.53
CA ARG A 97 9.18 11.34 2.87
C ARG A 97 9.25 11.25 1.34
N GLN A 98 10.44 11.07 0.78
CA GLN A 98 10.64 10.94 -0.66
C GLN A 98 9.99 9.68 -1.21
N GLU A 99 10.07 8.60 -0.46
CA GLU A 99 9.61 7.28 -0.90
C GLU A 99 8.10 7.10 -0.69
N LEU A 100 7.51 7.64 0.39
CA LEU A 100 6.15 7.26 0.83
C LEU A 100 5.11 8.36 0.80
N VAL A 101 5.49 9.63 0.99
CA VAL A 101 4.48 10.69 1.16
C VAL A 101 3.79 11.06 -0.16
N ALA A 102 4.51 10.95 -1.29
CA ALA A 102 3.93 11.19 -2.61
C ALA A 102 2.85 10.13 -2.93
N ASP A 103 3.17 8.86 -2.70
CA ASP A 103 2.28 7.73 -2.94
C ASP A 103 1.07 7.78 -2.00
N HIS A 104 1.31 8.05 -0.72
CA HIS A 104 0.24 8.17 0.29
C HIS A 104 -0.80 9.25 -0.06
N ARG A 105 -0.38 10.45 -0.47
CA ARG A 105 -1.31 11.54 -0.83
C ARG A 105 -2.20 11.19 -2.01
N MET A 106 -1.68 10.46 -2.99
CA MET A 106 -2.47 9.98 -4.12
C MET A 106 -3.42 8.87 -3.69
N SER A 107 -2.93 7.89 -2.92
CA SER A 107 -3.74 6.79 -2.38
C SER A 107 -4.96 7.33 -1.61
N VAL A 108 -4.78 8.37 -0.79
CA VAL A 108 -5.88 9.05 -0.08
C VAL A 108 -6.88 9.69 -1.06
N ARG A 109 -6.42 10.36 -2.12
CA ARG A 109 -7.30 11.01 -3.11
C ARG A 109 -8.10 9.98 -3.90
N LEU A 110 -7.47 8.90 -4.33
CA LEU A 110 -8.17 7.84 -5.05
C LEU A 110 -9.13 7.08 -4.13
N GLY A 111 -8.73 6.84 -2.88
CA GLY A 111 -9.60 6.25 -1.86
C GLY A 111 -10.90 7.05 -1.69
N LYS A 112 -10.85 8.39 -1.72
CA LYS A 112 -12.05 9.23 -1.69
C LYS A 112 -12.97 9.04 -2.90
N ILE A 113 -12.40 8.82 -4.08
CA ILE A 113 -13.18 8.56 -5.30
C ILE A 113 -13.84 7.17 -5.22
N LEU A 114 -13.07 6.15 -4.82
CA LEU A 114 -13.52 4.77 -4.68
C LEU A 114 -14.49 4.56 -3.50
N ALA A 115 -14.46 5.44 -2.50
CA ALA A 115 -15.44 5.44 -1.40
C ALA A 115 -16.87 5.75 -1.88
N SER A 116 -17.02 6.29 -3.09
CA SER A 116 -18.33 6.51 -3.71
C SER A 116 -18.68 5.36 -4.67
N GLN A 117 -19.92 4.87 -4.60
CA GLN A 117 -20.41 3.80 -5.49
C GLN A 117 -20.22 4.18 -6.97
N ARG A 118 -20.63 5.38 -7.37
CA ARG A 118 -20.50 5.86 -8.75
C ARG A 118 -19.03 5.94 -9.20
N GLY A 119 -18.13 6.38 -8.32
CA GLY A 119 -16.70 6.45 -8.61
C GLY A 119 -16.09 5.07 -8.82
N ALA A 120 -16.43 4.11 -7.95
CA ALA A 120 -16.00 2.72 -8.07
C ALA A 120 -16.54 2.05 -9.34
N GLU A 121 -17.84 2.16 -9.63
CA GLU A 121 -18.46 1.62 -10.85
C GLU A 121 -17.86 2.22 -12.13
N THR A 122 -17.59 3.53 -12.13
CA THR A 122 -16.95 4.21 -13.28
C THR A 122 -15.52 3.71 -13.49
N ALA A 123 -14.74 3.59 -12.42
CA ALA A 123 -13.37 3.07 -12.48
C ALA A 123 -13.35 1.62 -13.02
N LEU A 124 -14.21 0.76 -12.50
CA LEU A 124 -14.36 -0.62 -12.97
C LEU A 124 -14.78 -0.69 -14.43
N THR A 125 -15.71 0.17 -14.86
CA THR A 125 -16.15 0.26 -16.25
C THR A 125 -15.01 0.65 -17.19
N ILE A 126 -14.18 1.62 -16.79
CA ILE A 126 -13.01 2.02 -17.57
C ILE A 126 -12.04 0.85 -17.71
N VAL A 127 -11.69 0.19 -16.61
CA VAL A 127 -10.79 -0.98 -16.61
C VAL A 127 -11.35 -2.12 -17.46
N ALA A 128 -12.66 -2.37 -17.39
CA ALA A 128 -13.33 -3.39 -18.20
C ALA A 128 -13.24 -3.07 -19.71
N LYS A 129 -13.46 -1.80 -20.09
CA LYS A 129 -13.37 -1.32 -21.48
C LYS A 129 -11.95 -1.35 -22.04
N SER A 130 -10.93 -1.29 -21.19
CA SER A 130 -9.52 -1.38 -21.58
C SER A 130 -9.04 -2.80 -21.92
N GLY A 131 -9.93 -3.81 -21.87
CA GLY A 131 -9.64 -5.19 -22.27
C GLY A 131 -8.63 -5.90 -21.37
N ARG A 132 -8.05 -7.01 -21.87
CA ARG A 132 -7.07 -7.83 -21.12
C ARG A 132 -5.84 -7.04 -20.69
N TRP A 133 -5.40 -6.09 -21.53
CA TRP A 133 -4.28 -5.22 -21.22
C TRP A 133 -4.59 -4.30 -20.03
N GLY A 134 -5.75 -3.64 -20.02
CA GLY A 134 -6.14 -2.76 -18.92
C GLY A 134 -6.34 -3.50 -17.60
N ARG A 135 -7.00 -4.66 -17.61
CA ARG A 135 -7.17 -5.50 -16.41
C ARG A 135 -5.83 -5.94 -15.83
N ARG A 136 -4.90 -6.37 -16.70
CA ARG A 136 -3.55 -6.78 -16.28
C ARG A 136 -2.80 -5.62 -15.66
N ASN A 137 -2.74 -4.47 -16.32
CA ASN A 137 -2.01 -3.32 -15.78
C ASN A 137 -2.68 -2.74 -14.53
N PHE A 138 -4.02 -2.81 -14.43
CA PHE A 138 -4.74 -2.43 -13.22
C PHE A 138 -4.41 -3.36 -12.04
N ALA A 139 -4.40 -4.68 -12.24
CA ALA A 139 -4.00 -5.63 -11.21
C ALA A 139 -2.53 -5.45 -10.80
N ARG A 140 -1.64 -5.27 -11.78
CA ARG A 140 -0.23 -4.95 -11.52
C ARG A 140 -0.08 -3.63 -10.77
N TRP A 141 -0.82 -2.59 -11.16
CA TRP A 141 -0.83 -1.33 -10.43
C TRP A 141 -1.43 -1.49 -9.03
N MET A 142 -2.41 -2.37 -8.82
CA MET A 142 -2.98 -2.60 -7.50
C MET A 142 -2.06 -3.39 -6.57
N PHE A 143 -1.07 -4.16 -7.05
CA PHE A 143 -0.29 -5.09 -6.21
C PHE A 143 1.23 -5.05 -6.42
N GLU A 144 1.71 -4.33 -7.44
CA GLU A 144 3.15 -4.15 -7.71
C GLU A 144 3.53 -2.69 -7.42
N ASP A 145 4.67 -2.49 -6.75
CA ASP A 145 5.23 -1.15 -6.48
C ASP A 145 5.65 -0.43 -7.78
N GLU A 146 6.11 -1.18 -8.79
CA GLU A 146 6.67 -0.61 -10.03
C GLU A 146 5.62 0.19 -10.83
N PRO A 147 4.40 -0.31 -11.09
CA PRO A 147 3.40 0.42 -11.84
C PRO A 147 2.73 1.55 -11.02
N ARG A 148 2.64 1.47 -9.69
CA ARG A 148 2.12 2.59 -8.88
C ARG A 148 3.01 3.83 -9.02
N ALA A 149 4.32 3.62 -8.95
CA ALA A 149 5.31 4.68 -9.15
C ALA A 149 5.22 5.36 -10.53
N ILE A 150 4.65 4.71 -11.54
CA ILE A 150 4.47 5.30 -12.89
C ILE A 150 3.49 6.47 -12.88
N ALA A 151 2.44 6.42 -12.06
CA ALA A 151 1.45 7.50 -12.01
C ALA A 151 1.93 8.73 -11.22
N VAL A 152 2.90 8.58 -10.31
CA VAL A 152 3.15 9.58 -9.24
C VAL A 152 4.60 9.86 -8.90
N THR A 153 5.55 9.01 -9.30
CA THR A 153 6.98 9.15 -8.96
C THR A 153 7.82 9.20 -10.25
N PRO A 154 7.82 10.33 -11.00
CA PRO A 154 8.51 10.44 -12.29
C PRO A 154 10.00 10.07 -12.25
N ARG A 155 10.64 10.22 -11.09
CA ARG A 155 12.05 9.87 -10.86
C ARG A 155 12.33 8.36 -10.92
N ARG A 156 11.32 7.52 -10.75
CA ARG A 156 11.45 6.06 -10.87
C ARG A 156 11.26 5.57 -12.30
N TRP A 157 10.90 6.46 -13.25
CA TRP A 157 10.67 6.13 -14.66
C TRP A 157 11.92 5.58 -15.34
N HIS A 158 11.85 4.35 -15.87
CA HIS A 158 12.90 3.75 -16.67
C HIS A 158 12.33 2.96 -17.85
N ARG A 159 13.14 2.81 -18.91
CA ARG A 159 12.70 2.34 -20.24
C ARG A 159 12.20 0.88 -20.28
N SER A 160 12.44 0.07 -19.24
CA SER A 160 12.05 -1.35 -19.20
C SER A 160 10.91 -1.69 -18.22
N MET A 161 10.28 -0.70 -17.58
CA MET A 161 9.21 -0.94 -16.59
C MET A 161 8.01 -1.74 -17.10
N PHE A 162 7.50 -1.42 -18.30
CA PHE A 162 6.38 -2.19 -18.88
C PHE A 162 6.80 -3.53 -19.51
N LYS A 163 8.11 -3.81 -19.55
CA LYS A 163 8.70 -4.99 -20.21
C LYS A 163 9.14 -6.06 -19.21
N ARG A 164 9.03 -5.81 -17.90
CA ARG A 164 9.36 -6.80 -16.87
C ARG A 164 8.28 -7.87 -16.77
N PRO A 165 8.65 -9.16 -16.57
CA PRO A 165 7.70 -10.19 -16.19
C PRO A 165 6.97 -9.76 -14.91
N GLY A 166 5.67 -10.01 -14.82
CA GLY A 166 4.92 -9.78 -13.59
C GLY A 166 5.42 -10.70 -12.48
N ALA A 167 5.12 -10.37 -11.22
CA ALA A 167 5.56 -11.18 -10.07
C ALA A 167 5.06 -12.65 -10.10
N TYR A 168 4.08 -12.94 -10.95
CA TYR A 168 3.44 -14.25 -11.12
C TYR A 168 3.40 -14.71 -12.60
N ALA A 169 4.33 -14.20 -13.44
CA ALA A 169 4.40 -14.52 -14.88
C ALA A 169 5.23 -15.77 -15.19
#